data_AF-A0A9X4NKB4-F1
#
_entry.id   AF-A0A9X4NKB4-F1
#
_cell.length_a   1.000
_cell.length_b   1.000
_cell.length_c   1.000
_cell.angle_alpha   90.00
_cell.angle_beta   90.00
_cell.angle_gamma   90.00
#
_symmetry.space_group_name_H-M   'P 1'
#
loop_
_entity.id
_entity.type
_entity.pdbx_description
1 polymer ?
#
loop_
_entity_poly.entity_id
_entity_poly.type
_entity_poly.pdbx_seq_one_letter_code
_entity_poly.pdbx_strand_id
1 'polypeptide(L)'
;MLTDRQNRYYQEISNILSKEQISPQEKKYLLKAKKDLENGLNFKTTINYLCLSLEELSSLNSQVEILLKNLINVYGKPKYENNFETYQDAYYKGNFLNEKDWKESDSEYVYRGSGRYSGWTKRKNIVPAKRPFLEQLSPFFKSFILIVVVALFLFSPALTYLKQLFESNFEVSLALLIIIIIIIILLAVYLVLKKLKHKK
;
A
#
# COMPACT_ATOMS: atom_id res chain seq x y z
N MET A 1 4.55 10.62 18.14
CA MET A 1 3.21 11.16 18.44
C MET A 1 2.21 10.02 18.29
N LEU A 2 1.41 9.74 19.32
CA LEU A 2 0.40 8.68 19.29
C LEU A 2 -0.81 9.12 18.45
N THR A 3 -1.44 8.19 17.74
CA THR A 3 -2.75 8.42 17.12
C THR A 3 -3.85 8.47 18.19
N ASP A 4 -5.04 9.00 17.87
CA ASP A 4 -6.17 9.06 18.81
C ASP A 4 -6.54 7.67 19.36
N ARG A 5 -6.42 6.62 18.52
CA ARG A 5 -6.63 5.23 18.93
C ARG A 5 -5.54 4.75 19.90
N GLN A 6 -4.28 5.04 19.61
CA GLN A 6 -3.17 4.69 20.49
C GLN A 6 -3.24 5.43 21.82
N ASN A 7 -3.66 6.70 21.80
CA ASN A 7 -3.86 7.51 22.99
C ASN A 7 -4.98 6.95 23.90
N ARG A 8 -6.05 6.38 23.31
CA ARG A 8 -7.09 5.69 24.09
C ARG A 8 -6.53 4.50 24.88
N TYR A 9 -5.71 3.66 24.27
CA TYR A 9 -5.09 2.53 24.99
C TYR A 9 -4.09 3.00 26.05
N TYR A 10 -3.34 4.06 25.78
CA TYR A 10 -2.47 4.69 26.77
C TYR A 10 -3.25 5.18 28.00
N GLN A 11 -4.40 5.83 27.78
CA GLN A 11 -5.30 6.27 28.85
C GLN A 11 -5.91 5.09 29.60
N GLU A 12 -6.32 4.03 28.89
CA GLU A 12 -6.87 2.81 29.50
C GLU A 12 -5.85 2.13 30.42
N ILE A 13 -4.59 1.99 29.96
CA ILE A 13 -3.48 1.49 30.79
C ILE A 13 -3.31 2.37 32.04
N SER A 14 -3.33 3.70 31.89
CA SER A 14 -3.21 4.63 33.01
C SER A 14 -4.36 4.52 34.01
N ASN A 15 -5.58 4.30 33.52
CA ASN A 15 -6.79 4.15 34.32
C ASN A 15 -6.84 2.80 35.07
N ILE A 16 -6.25 1.75 34.51
CA ILE A 16 -6.12 0.46 35.21
C ILE A 16 -5.07 0.58 36.31
N LEU A 17 -3.94 1.24 36.02
CA LEU A 17 -2.86 1.45 36.98
C LEU A 17 -3.23 2.29 38.20
N SER A 18 -4.25 3.15 38.10
CA SER A 18 -4.74 3.95 39.21
C SER A 18 -5.66 3.18 40.16
N LYS A 19 -6.05 1.94 39.84
CA LYS A 19 -6.92 1.10 40.67
C LYS A 19 -6.10 0.16 41.55
N GLU A 20 -6.59 -0.10 42.77
CA GLU A 20 -5.86 -0.90 43.77
C GLU A 20 -5.87 -2.41 43.50
N GLN A 21 -6.82 -2.93 42.73
CA GLN A 21 -7.09 -4.37 42.60
C GLN A 21 -6.37 -5.05 41.42
N ILE A 22 -5.09 -4.72 41.17
CA ILE A 22 -4.28 -5.41 40.15
C ILE A 22 -3.13 -6.18 40.79
N SER A 23 -2.81 -7.35 40.25
CA SER A 23 -1.70 -8.15 40.76
C SER A 23 -0.36 -7.42 40.55
N PRO A 24 0.66 -7.70 41.39
CA PRO A 24 1.99 -7.10 41.21
C PRO A 24 2.60 -7.37 39.83
N GLN A 25 2.31 -8.54 39.23
CA GLN A 25 2.81 -8.93 37.91
C GLN A 25 2.14 -8.13 36.79
N GLU A 26 0.81 -7.99 36.81
CA GLU A 26 0.10 -7.13 35.85
C GLU A 26 0.55 -5.68 35.96
N LYS A 27 0.67 -5.17 37.20
CA LYS A 27 1.13 -3.81 37.46
C LYS A 27 2.52 -3.58 36.89
N LYS A 28 3.43 -4.54 37.04
CA LYS A 28 4.79 -4.48 36.46
C LYS A 28 4.73 -4.31 34.94
N TYR A 29 3.94 -5.12 34.23
CA TYR A 29 3.85 -5.06 32.77
C TYR A 29 3.15 -3.81 32.25
N LEU A 30 2.05 -3.41 32.89
CA LEU A 30 1.33 -2.17 32.55
C LEU A 30 2.18 -0.92 32.81
N LEU A 31 2.92 -0.86 33.93
CA LEU A 31 3.84 0.24 34.22
C LEU A 31 4.96 0.33 33.18
N LYS A 32 5.53 -0.82 32.80
CA LYS A 32 6.56 -0.85 31.75
C LYS A 32 6.01 -0.34 30.42
N ALA A 33 4.86 -0.86 29.98
CA ALA A 33 4.22 -0.41 28.75
C ALA A 33 3.92 1.10 28.78
N LYS A 34 3.40 1.62 29.90
CA LYS A 34 3.14 3.05 30.07
C LYS A 34 4.42 3.88 29.91
N LYS A 35 5.49 3.53 30.63
CA LYS A 35 6.78 4.22 30.55
C LYS A 35 7.36 4.17 29.14
N ASP A 36 7.24 3.02 28.47
CA ASP A 36 7.75 2.86 27.12
C ASP A 36 7.02 3.79 26.14
N LEU A 37 5.71 3.91 26.26
CA LEU A 37 4.92 4.87 25.48
C LEU A 37 5.24 6.34 25.82
N GLU A 38 5.46 6.67 27.08
CA GLU A 38 5.87 8.02 27.53
C GLU A 38 7.25 8.40 26.98
N ASN A 39 8.18 7.44 26.93
CA ASN A 39 9.52 7.60 26.36
C ASN A 39 9.53 7.63 24.83
N GLY A 40 8.38 7.49 24.17
CA GLY A 40 8.27 7.53 22.72
C GLY A 40 8.77 6.27 22.02
N LEU A 41 8.84 5.13 22.72
CA LEU A 41 9.11 3.84 22.07
C LEU A 41 7.98 3.49 21.09
N ASN A 42 8.30 2.59 20.16
CA ASN A 42 7.36 2.16 19.14
C ASN A 42 6.13 1.51 19.78
N PHE A 43 4.96 2.15 19.61
CA PHE A 43 3.69 1.70 20.18
C PHE A 43 3.40 0.22 19.88
N LYS A 44 3.66 -0.23 18.64
CA LYS A 44 3.37 -1.60 18.20
C LYS A 44 4.21 -2.61 18.98
N THR A 45 5.51 -2.36 19.07
CA THR A 45 6.46 -3.17 19.85
C THR A 45 6.04 -3.25 21.32
N THR A 46 5.68 -2.11 21.91
CA THR A 46 5.24 -2.02 23.31
C THR A 46 3.94 -2.80 23.57
N ILE A 47 2.94 -2.69 22.70
CA ILE A 47 1.68 -3.43 22.84
C ILE A 47 1.87 -4.93 22.64
N ASN A 48 2.68 -5.36 21.69
CA ASN A 48 2.96 -6.78 21.48
C ASN A 48 3.63 -7.40 22.70
N TYR A 49 4.61 -6.70 23.29
CA TYR A 49 5.22 -7.11 24.55
C TYR A 49 4.22 -7.19 25.69
N LEU A 50 3.36 -6.17 25.82
CA LEU A 50 2.33 -6.16 26.85
C LEU A 50 1.39 -7.37 26.68
N CYS A 51 0.93 -7.65 25.47
CA CYS A 51 0.02 -8.77 25.20
C CYS A 51 0.66 -10.11 25.54
N LEU A 52 1.91 -10.35 25.10
CA LEU A 52 2.64 -11.58 25.42
C LEU A 52 2.85 -11.74 26.93
N SER A 53 3.30 -10.66 27.60
CA SER A 53 3.57 -10.67 29.03
C SER A 53 2.31 -10.94 29.87
N LEU A 54 1.15 -10.45 29.43
CA LEU A 54 -0.13 -10.69 30.08
C LEU A 54 -0.69 -12.08 29.77
N GLU A 55 -0.50 -12.62 28.56
CA GLU A 55 -0.91 -13.99 28.21
C GLU A 55 -0.15 -15.06 29.01
N GLU A 56 1.08 -14.78 29.44
CA GLU A 56 1.87 -15.69 30.28
C GLU A 56 1.36 -15.79 31.73
N LEU A 57 0.49 -14.88 32.16
CA LEU A 57 -0.08 -14.90 33.51
C LEU A 57 -1.25 -15.89 33.60
N SER A 58 -1.28 -16.69 34.66
CA SER A 58 -2.31 -17.71 34.87
C SER A 58 -3.69 -17.13 35.21
N SER A 59 -3.74 -15.92 35.75
CA SER A 59 -4.97 -15.21 36.11
C SER A 59 -4.82 -13.72 35.87
N LEU A 60 -5.78 -13.12 35.17
CA LEU A 60 -5.84 -11.69 34.92
C LEU A 60 -7.03 -11.08 35.65
N ASN A 61 -6.86 -9.85 36.13
CA ASN A 61 -7.95 -9.00 36.54
C ASN A 61 -8.90 -8.77 35.34
N SER A 62 -10.21 -8.75 35.60
CA SER A 62 -11.23 -8.57 34.56
C SER A 62 -10.98 -7.38 33.62
N GLN A 63 -10.48 -6.26 34.12
CA GLN A 63 -10.18 -5.07 33.30
C GLN A 63 -8.93 -5.26 32.44
N VAL A 64 -7.93 -5.95 32.97
CA VAL A 64 -6.71 -6.30 32.24
C VAL A 64 -7.02 -7.31 31.14
N GLU A 65 -7.90 -8.27 31.42
CA GLU A 65 -8.40 -9.23 30.45
C GLU A 65 -9.19 -8.54 29.32
N ILE A 66 -10.05 -7.57 29.65
CA ILE A 66 -10.77 -6.76 28.66
C ILE A 66 -9.79 -5.97 27.78
N LEU A 67 -8.80 -5.29 28.40
CA LEU A 67 -7.76 -4.58 27.67
C LEU A 67 -7.01 -5.52 26.72
N LEU A 68 -6.58 -6.69 27.21
CA LEU A 68 -5.86 -7.69 26.42
C LEU A 68 -6.69 -8.16 25.22
N LYS A 69 -7.96 -8.52 25.43
CA LYS A 69 -8.88 -8.91 24.36
C LYS A 69 -9.06 -7.80 23.33
N ASN A 70 -9.22 -6.55 23.77
CA ASN A 70 -9.35 -5.40 22.89
C ASN A 70 -8.08 -5.16 22.06
N LEU A 71 -6.91 -5.28 22.67
CA LEU A 71 -5.63 -5.14 21.98
C LEU A 71 -5.44 -6.25 20.94
N ILE A 72 -5.70 -7.51 21.30
CA ILE A 72 -5.61 -8.65 20.38
C ILE A 72 -6.62 -8.54 19.23
N ASN A 73 -7.85 -8.10 19.51
CA ASN A 73 -8.87 -7.93 18.48
C ASN A 73 -8.47 -6.86 17.45
N VAL A 74 -7.83 -5.78 17.89
CA VAL A 74 -7.44 -4.65 17.02
C VAL A 74 -6.11 -4.89 16.32
N TYR A 75 -5.08 -5.32 17.03
CA TYR A 75 -3.71 -5.44 16.51
C TYR A 75 -3.34 -6.87 16.09
N GLY A 76 -4.20 -7.84 16.37
CA GLY A 76 -3.93 -9.26 16.18
C GLY A 76 -3.22 -9.89 17.36
N LYS A 77 -3.27 -11.22 17.44
CA LYS A 77 -2.50 -11.98 18.44
C LYS A 77 -1.02 -12.00 18.04
N PRO A 78 -0.10 -11.48 18.88
CA PRO A 78 1.32 -11.51 18.57
C PRO A 78 1.81 -12.95 18.49
N LYS A 79 2.66 -13.25 17.49
CA LYS A 79 3.39 -14.51 17.37
C LYS A 79 4.87 -14.18 17.38
N TYR A 80 5.63 -14.85 18.23
CA TYR A 80 7.09 -14.84 18.15
C TYR A 80 7.56 -16.05 17.34
N GLU A 81 8.68 -15.87 16.65
CA GLU A 81 9.36 -16.95 15.94
C GLU A 81 9.97 -17.91 16.99
N ASN A 82 9.81 -19.22 16.81
CA ASN A 82 10.24 -20.25 17.77
C ASN A 82 11.75 -20.26 18.10
N ASN A 83 12.53 -19.37 17.47
CA ASN A 83 13.98 -19.28 17.60
C ASN A 83 14.44 -18.30 18.70
N PHE A 84 13.51 -17.71 19.47
CA PHE A 84 13.85 -16.88 20.64
C PHE A 84 13.68 -17.70 21.93
N GLU A 85 14.73 -17.77 22.74
CA GLU A 85 14.71 -18.46 24.05
C GLU A 85 13.73 -17.79 25.02
N THR A 86 13.52 -16.48 24.90
CA THR A 86 12.55 -15.72 25.70
C THR A 86 11.82 -14.65 24.89
N TYR A 87 10.61 -14.28 25.29
CA TYR A 87 9.85 -13.18 24.69
C TYR A 87 10.54 -11.80 24.88
N GLN A 88 11.42 -11.69 25.88
CA GLN A 88 12.23 -10.48 26.11
C GLN A 88 13.22 -10.26 24.96
N ASP A 89 13.81 -11.33 24.44
CA ASP A 89 14.74 -11.23 23.30
C ASP A 89 14.03 -10.80 22.02
N ALA A 90 12.81 -11.29 21.79
CA ALA A 90 11.97 -10.84 20.68
C ALA A 90 11.61 -9.35 20.79
N TYR A 91 11.37 -8.86 22.03
CA TYR A 91 11.09 -7.45 22.29
C TYR A 91 12.26 -6.54 21.95
N TYR A 92 13.47 -6.87 22.41
CA TYR A 92 14.66 -6.05 22.16
C TYR A 92 15.11 -6.09 20.70
N LYS A 93 14.81 -7.18 19.98
CA LYS A 93 15.18 -7.35 18.56
C LYS A 93 14.12 -6.86 17.57
N GLY A 94 12.90 -6.55 18.01
CA GLY A 94 11.84 -5.99 17.16
C GLY A 94 11.26 -6.95 16.11
N ASN A 95 11.50 -8.27 16.24
CA ASN A 95 11.13 -9.28 15.25
C ASN A 95 9.86 -10.04 15.67
N PHE A 96 8.69 -9.47 15.39
CA PHE A 96 7.40 -10.18 15.53
C PHE A 96 6.92 -10.68 14.15
N LEU A 97 6.61 -11.97 14.02
CA LEU A 97 6.11 -12.57 12.78
C LEU A 97 4.59 -12.35 12.61
N ASN A 98 4.14 -12.14 11.36
CA ASN A 98 2.73 -11.92 11.00
C ASN A 98 2.09 -10.67 11.62
N GLU A 99 2.91 -9.65 11.83
CA GLU A 99 2.52 -8.41 12.48
C GLU A 99 1.65 -7.56 11.53
N LYS A 100 0.31 -7.68 11.61
CA LYS A 100 -0.59 -6.79 10.86
C LYS A 100 -0.22 -5.34 11.13
N ASP A 101 0.06 -4.55 10.09
CA ASP A 101 0.27 -3.11 10.27
C ASP A 101 -1.02 -2.55 10.87
N TRP A 102 -0.96 -1.73 11.91
CA TRP A 102 -2.17 -1.22 12.57
C TRP A 102 -3.09 -0.49 11.59
N LYS A 103 -2.52 0.02 10.50
CA LYS A 103 -3.21 0.65 9.39
C LYS A 103 -4.12 -0.30 8.61
N GLU A 104 -3.89 -1.61 8.65
CA GLU A 104 -4.80 -2.63 8.11
C GLU A 104 -6.09 -2.74 8.95
N SER A 105 -5.99 -2.47 10.26
CA SER A 105 -7.13 -2.50 11.19
C SER A 105 -7.85 -1.15 11.32
N ASP A 106 -7.34 -0.11 10.67
CA ASP A 106 -7.91 1.22 10.72
C ASP A 106 -8.71 1.51 9.45
N SER A 107 -10.04 1.60 9.57
CA SER A 107 -10.96 1.88 8.45
C SER A 107 -10.67 3.23 7.77
N GLU A 108 -10.00 4.15 8.49
CA GLU A 108 -9.55 5.41 7.95
C GLU A 108 -8.33 5.29 7.03
N TYR A 109 -7.60 4.18 7.04
CA TYR A 109 -6.40 4.01 6.21
C TYR A 109 -6.65 3.06 5.05
N VAL A 110 -6.01 3.34 3.91
CA VAL A 110 -6.03 2.48 2.72
C VAL A 110 -4.63 2.46 2.12
N TYR A 111 -4.21 1.27 1.69
CA TYR A 111 -2.96 1.08 0.96
C TYR A 111 -3.15 1.44 -0.52
N ARG A 112 -2.31 2.34 -1.06
CA ARG A 112 -2.43 2.86 -2.43
C ARG A 112 -1.70 2.03 -3.51
N GLY A 113 -1.28 0.81 -3.19
CA GLY A 113 -0.49 -0.02 -4.10
C GLY A 113 0.95 0.47 -4.25
N SER A 114 1.66 -0.03 -5.27
CA SER A 114 3.04 0.31 -5.59
C SER A 114 3.12 1.42 -6.66
N GLY A 115 4.03 2.40 -6.49
CA GLY A 115 4.19 3.54 -7.40
C GLY A 115 4.65 4.84 -6.71
N ARG A 116 4.63 5.96 -7.43
CA ARG A 116 5.10 7.29 -6.96
C ARG A 116 4.28 7.85 -5.77
N TYR A 117 3.07 7.33 -5.58
CA TYR A 117 2.18 7.63 -4.44
C TYR A 117 1.87 6.38 -3.60
N SER A 118 2.81 5.43 -3.57
CA SER A 118 2.68 4.21 -2.79
C SER A 118 2.67 4.45 -1.29
N GLY A 119 2.15 3.47 -0.57
CA GLY A 119 2.07 3.48 0.88
C GLY A 119 0.66 3.71 1.42
N TRP A 120 0.59 3.76 2.75
CA TRP A 120 -0.63 3.96 3.48
C TRP A 120 -1.00 5.45 3.53
N THR A 121 -2.24 5.77 3.19
CA THR A 121 -2.77 7.14 3.37
C THR A 121 -4.12 7.09 4.07
N LYS A 122 -4.52 8.21 4.67
CA LYS A 122 -5.88 8.37 5.16
C LYS A 122 -6.85 8.41 3.98
N ARG A 123 -8.00 7.75 4.10
CA ARG A 123 -9.07 7.67 3.11
C ARG A 123 -9.56 9.04 2.69
N LYS A 124 -9.65 9.99 3.63
CA LYS A 124 -9.98 11.40 3.36
C LYS A 124 -8.93 12.14 2.52
N ASN A 125 -7.68 11.68 2.54
CA ASN A 125 -6.56 12.24 1.77
C ASN A 125 -6.35 11.49 0.45
N ILE A 126 -7.25 10.56 0.09
CA ILE A 126 -7.23 9.93 -1.23
C ILE A 126 -7.73 10.98 -2.22
N VAL A 127 -6.82 11.85 -2.66
CA VAL A 127 -7.04 12.62 -3.88
C VAL A 127 -7.14 11.57 -5.00
N PRO A 128 -8.28 11.45 -5.71
CA PRO A 128 -8.37 10.51 -6.82
C PRO A 128 -7.16 10.76 -7.72
N ALA A 129 -6.38 9.71 -7.98
CA ALA A 129 -5.18 9.85 -8.80
C ALA A 129 -5.63 10.51 -10.10
N LYS A 130 -5.18 11.75 -10.34
CA LYS A 130 -5.44 12.41 -11.62
C LYS A 130 -4.86 11.47 -12.66
N ARG A 131 -5.71 10.85 -13.48
CA ARG A 131 -5.25 10.00 -14.57
C ARG A 131 -4.21 10.78 -15.37
N PRO A 132 -3.11 10.17 -15.82
CA PRO A 132 -2.13 10.89 -16.62
C PRO A 132 -2.84 11.65 -17.74
N PHE A 133 -2.40 12.88 -18.04
CA PHE A 133 -3.11 13.79 -18.96
C PHE A 133 -3.48 13.11 -20.30
N LEU A 134 -2.58 12.26 -20.81
CA LEU A 134 -2.79 11.46 -22.02
C LEU A 134 -3.96 10.47 -21.90
N GLU A 135 -4.26 9.93 -20.72
CA GLU A 135 -5.44 9.08 -20.50
C GLU A 135 -6.75 9.87 -20.41
N GLN A 136 -6.68 11.17 -20.13
CA GLN A 136 -7.85 12.06 -20.10
C GLN A 136 -8.23 12.56 -21.50
N LEU A 137 -7.31 12.51 -22.46
CA LEU A 137 -7.60 12.90 -23.84
C LEU A 137 -8.63 11.97 -24.47
N SER A 138 -9.60 12.56 -25.17
CA SER A 138 -10.59 11.80 -25.93
C SER A 138 -9.88 10.89 -26.96
N PRO A 139 -10.47 9.74 -27.31
CA PRO A 139 -9.91 8.85 -28.34
C PRO A 139 -9.63 9.59 -29.65
N PHE A 140 -10.51 10.54 -30.01
CA PHE A 140 -10.36 11.38 -31.19
C PHE A 140 -9.07 12.22 -31.14
N PHE A 141 -8.76 12.85 -30.00
CA PHE A 141 -7.58 13.69 -29.87
C PHE A 141 -6.28 12.87 -29.91
N LYS A 142 -6.29 11.62 -29.40
CA LYS A 142 -5.16 10.69 -29.54
C LYS A 142 -4.90 10.32 -31.00
N SER A 143 -5.95 10.00 -31.74
CA SER A 143 -5.86 9.73 -33.17
C SER A 143 -5.35 10.95 -33.94
N PHE A 144 -5.82 12.15 -33.58
CA PHE A 144 -5.35 13.39 -34.18
C PHE A 144 -3.84 13.62 -33.95
N ILE A 145 -3.36 13.51 -32.70
CA ILE A 145 -1.92 13.62 -32.40
C ILE A 145 -1.11 12.62 -33.21
N LEU A 146 -1.57 11.37 -33.31
CA LEU A 146 -0.89 10.33 -34.08
C LEU A 146 -0.80 10.70 -35.58
N ILE A 147 -1.90 11.18 -36.17
CA ILE A 147 -1.94 11.64 -37.57
C ILE A 147 -0.96 12.79 -37.78
N VAL A 148 -0.92 13.77 -36.86
CA VAL A 148 0.00 14.91 -36.94
C VAL A 148 1.46 14.43 -36.88
N VAL A 149 1.79 13.51 -35.97
CA VAL A 149 3.15 12.96 -35.86
C VAL A 149 3.55 12.20 -37.13
N VAL A 150 2.65 11.38 -37.69
CA VAL A 150 2.89 10.65 -38.94
C VAL A 150 3.07 11.62 -40.11
N ALA A 151 2.23 12.66 -40.22
CA ALA A 151 2.36 13.68 -41.24
C ALA A 151 3.69 14.43 -41.13
N LEU A 152 4.06 14.91 -39.92
CA LEU A 152 5.34 15.56 -39.67
C LEU A 152 6.53 14.67 -40.05
N PHE A 153 6.43 13.37 -39.79
CA PHE A 153 7.46 12.41 -40.19
C PHE A 153 7.57 12.26 -41.72
N LEU A 154 6.43 12.17 -42.42
CA LEU A 154 6.37 12.07 -43.88
C LEU A 154 6.90 13.33 -44.59
N PHE A 155 6.72 14.50 -43.97
CA PHE A 155 7.26 15.76 -44.49
C PHE A 155 8.64 16.12 -43.92
N SER A 156 9.24 15.25 -43.10
CA SER A 156 10.54 15.53 -42.52
C SER A 156 11.66 15.36 -43.54
N PRO A 157 12.73 16.20 -43.48
CA PRO A 157 13.93 16.02 -44.30
C PRO A 157 14.60 14.66 -44.13
N ALA A 158 14.38 14.01 -42.97
CA ALA A 158 14.87 12.66 -42.70
C ALA A 158 14.29 11.64 -43.69
N LEU A 159 13.04 11.82 -44.13
CA LEU A 159 12.43 10.96 -45.15
C LEU A 159 13.14 11.11 -46.50
N THR A 160 13.51 12.35 -46.86
CA THR A 160 14.28 12.65 -48.09
C THR A 160 15.66 12.01 -48.05
N TYR A 161 16.33 12.05 -46.90
CA TYR A 161 17.63 11.40 -46.70
C TYR A 161 17.52 9.86 -46.80
N LEU A 162 16.46 9.28 -46.22
CA LEU A 162 16.17 7.86 -46.38
C LEU A 162 15.86 7.50 -47.84
N LYS A 163 15.13 8.35 -48.59
CA LYS A 163 14.87 8.15 -50.02
C LYS A 163 16.16 8.11 -50.85
N GLN A 164 17.15 8.94 -50.49
CA GLN A 164 18.47 8.92 -51.13
C GLN A 164 19.28 7.66 -50.78
N LEU A 165 19.17 7.14 -49.56
CA LEU A 165 19.89 5.93 -49.13
C LEU A 165 19.39 4.63 -49.77
N PHE A 166 18.13 4.57 -50.21
CA PHE A 166 17.49 3.32 -50.66
C PHE A 166 17.22 3.23 -52.17
N GLU A 167 17.60 4.23 -52.96
CA GLU A 167 17.41 4.33 -54.43
C GLU A 167 16.03 3.82 -54.93
N SER A 168 15.91 3.38 -56.20
CA SER A 168 14.65 3.19 -56.97
C SER A 168 13.55 2.32 -56.31
N ASN A 169 13.86 1.61 -55.24
CA ASN A 169 12.93 0.76 -54.50
C ASN A 169 12.27 1.46 -53.29
N PHE A 170 12.61 2.71 -53.01
CA PHE A 170 12.05 3.44 -51.86
C PHE A 170 10.53 3.61 -51.94
N GLU A 171 9.99 3.90 -53.13
CA GLU A 171 8.55 4.14 -53.30
C GLU A 171 7.73 2.86 -53.10
N VAL A 172 8.25 1.72 -53.59
CA VAL A 172 7.65 0.40 -53.38
C VAL A 172 7.74 0.00 -51.89
N SER A 173 8.87 0.25 -51.25
CA SER A 173 9.09 -0.05 -49.83
C SER A 173 8.20 0.80 -48.91
N LEU A 174 8.03 2.08 -49.23
CA LEU A 174 7.16 3.00 -48.50
C LEU A 174 5.68 2.63 -48.68
N ALA A 175 5.27 2.28 -49.91
CA ALA A 175 3.91 1.83 -50.17
C ALA A 175 3.59 0.54 -49.39
N LEU A 176 4.51 -0.44 -49.37
CA LEU A 176 4.40 -1.65 -48.56
C LEU A 176 4.29 -1.35 -47.07
N LEU A 177 5.11 -0.43 -46.56
CA LEU A 177 5.06 0.00 -45.16
C LEU A 177 3.69 0.61 -44.80
N ILE A 178 3.17 1.49 -45.65
CA ILE A 178 1.85 2.13 -45.45
C ILE A 178 0.74 1.06 -45.42
N ILE A 179 0.78 0.09 -46.35
CA ILE A 179 -0.17 -1.02 -46.39
C ILE A 179 -0.11 -1.83 -45.09
N ILE A 180 1.09 -2.16 -44.60
CA ILE A 180 1.28 -2.89 -43.34
C ILE A 180 0.69 -2.10 -42.16
N ILE A 181 0.94 -0.79 -42.08
CA ILE A 181 0.39 0.07 -41.01
C ILE A 181 -1.14 0.08 -41.06
N ILE A 182 -1.74 0.19 -42.24
CA ILE A 182 -3.20 0.15 -42.41
C ILE A 182 -3.76 -1.19 -41.92
N ILE A 183 -3.14 -2.32 -42.30
CA ILE A 183 -3.54 -3.66 -41.84
C ILE A 183 -3.48 -3.77 -40.32
N ILE A 184 -2.41 -3.25 -39.68
CA ILE A 184 -2.26 -3.25 -38.21
C ILE A 184 -3.37 -2.43 -37.55
N ILE A 185 -3.70 -1.25 -38.09
CA ILE A 185 -4.79 -0.41 -37.56
C ILE A 185 -6.14 -1.14 -37.69
N LEU A 186 -6.42 -1.75 -38.83
CA LEU A 186 -7.66 -2.51 -39.05
C LEU A 186 -7.77 -3.70 -38.08
N LEU A 187 -6.68 -4.42 -37.84
CA LEU A 187 -6.61 -5.50 -36.85
C LEU A 187 -6.86 -4.99 -35.43
N ALA A 188 -6.25 -3.86 -35.05
CA ALA A 188 -6.46 -3.26 -33.73
C ALA A 188 -7.92 -2.84 -33.52
N VAL A 189 -8.54 -2.20 -34.52
CA VAL A 189 -9.97 -1.83 -34.49
C VAL A 189 -10.85 -3.07 -34.37
N TYR A 190 -10.58 -4.11 -35.17
CA TYR A 190 -11.31 -5.38 -35.10
C TYR A 190 -11.24 -6.02 -33.71
N LEU A 191 -10.06 -6.06 -33.09
CA LEU A 191 -9.88 -6.59 -31.73
C LEU A 191 -10.63 -5.80 -30.67
N VAL A 192 -10.65 -4.46 -30.77
CA VAL A 192 -11.42 -3.59 -29.87
C VAL A 192 -12.93 -3.87 -30.02
N LEU A 193 -13.44 -3.93 -31.26
CA LEU A 193 -14.84 -4.23 -31.53
C LEU A 193 -15.25 -5.62 -31.03
N LYS A 194 -14.40 -6.63 -31.24
CA LYS A 194 -14.63 -7.99 -30.72
C LYS A 194 -14.73 -8.01 -29.19
N LYS A 195 -13.86 -7.26 -28.50
CA LYS A 195 -13.86 -7.15 -27.03
C LYS A 195 -15.12 -6.45 -26.50
N LEU A 196 -15.67 -5.50 -27.25
CA LEU A 196 -16.94 -4.83 -26.91
C LEU A 196 -18.15 -5.75 -27.09
N LYS A 197 -18.13 -6.64 -28.10
CA LYS A 197 -19.24 -7.57 -28.38
C LYS A 197 -19.40 -8.65 -27.29
N HIS A 198 -18.33 -9.05 -26.61
CA HIS A 198 -18.35 -10.02 -25.51
C HIS A 198 -18.66 -9.42 -24.12
N LYS A 199 -18.83 -8.10 -24.02
CA LYS A 199 -19.17 -7.41 -22.76
C LYS A 199 -20.67 -7.11 -22.60
N LYS A 200 -21.49 -7.47 -23.59
CA LYS A 200 -22.96 -7.50 -23.49
C LYS A 200 -23.41 -8.93 -23.28
#